data_AF-A0A6V8P480-F1
#
_entry.id   AF-A0A6V8P480-F1
#
_cell.length_a   1.000
_cell.length_b   1.000
_cell.length_c   1.000
_cell.angle_alpha   90.00
_cell.angle_beta   90.00
_cell.angle_gamma   90.00
#
_symmetry.space_group_name_H-M   'P 1'
#
loop_
_entity.id
_entity.type
_entity.pdbx_description
1 polymer ?
#
loop_
_entity_poly.entity_id
_entity_poly.type
_entity_poly.pdbx_seq_one_letter_code
_entity_poly.pdbx_strand_id
1 'polypeptide(L)'
;ACLELVERGLLVSLQDLGAAGLTSSSSEMAAKGGVGLEIDISRVPLRGEGMQPFEIMISESQERMLAVAEPDKVEEITKVCDRWGIRAAVIGQVTEDGILRGVNESQTLAEIPARALSQEVPLRNLEVRRPAYLDDLHHYPLPSLESEKDLSQHMLELLASPNLCSRQWVYRQYDQLVETNTIGL
;
A
#
# COMPACT_ATOMS: atom_id res chain seq x y z
N ALA A 1 -14.59 -9.15 2.86
CA ALA A 1 -14.68 -8.40 4.14
C ALA A 1 -14.54 -6.89 3.97
N CYS A 2 -13.38 -6.34 3.58
CA CYS A 2 -13.17 -4.89 3.52
C CYS A 2 -14.21 -4.14 2.66
N LEU A 3 -14.48 -4.61 1.44
CA LEU A 3 -15.51 -4.02 0.57
C LEU A 3 -16.88 -3.96 1.25
N GLU A 4 -17.29 -5.08 1.85
CA GLU A 4 -18.56 -5.14 2.58
C GLU A 4 -18.61 -4.23 3.82
N LEU A 5 -17.52 -4.10 4.57
CA LEU A 5 -17.43 -3.17 5.69
C LEU A 5 -17.63 -1.71 5.24
N VAL A 6 -17.06 -1.36 4.08
CA VAL A 6 -17.20 -0.03 3.47
C VAL A 6 -18.60 0.18 2.93
N GLU A 7 -19.15 -0.77 2.17
CA GLU A 7 -20.52 -0.71 1.62
C GLU A 7 -21.59 -0.56 2.72
N ARG A 8 -21.38 -1.21 3.86
CA ARG A 8 -22.28 -1.11 5.03
C ARG A 8 -22.05 0.14 5.88
N GLY A 9 -21.06 0.99 5.56
CA GLY A 9 -20.77 2.21 6.31
C GLY A 9 -20.29 1.97 7.74
N LEU A 10 -19.62 0.85 7.99
CA LEU A 10 -19.21 0.45 9.34
C LEU A 10 -17.93 1.12 9.82
N LEU A 11 -17.15 1.70 8.92
CA LEU A 11 -15.81 2.21 9.19
C LEU A 11 -15.76 3.74 9.10
N VAL A 12 -15.01 4.36 10.00
CA VAL A 12 -14.61 5.76 9.92
C VAL A 12 -13.40 5.90 9.00
N SER A 13 -12.44 4.98 9.12
CA SER A 13 -11.24 4.93 8.29
C SER A 13 -10.76 3.50 8.13
N LEU A 14 -10.09 3.23 7.01
CA LEU A 14 -9.48 1.95 6.68
C LEU A 14 -8.18 2.20 5.90
N GLN A 15 -7.09 1.57 6.32
CA GLN A 15 -5.79 1.68 5.66
C GLN A 15 -5.10 0.32 5.61
N ASP A 16 -4.42 0.03 4.51
CA ASP A 16 -3.56 -1.15 4.37
C ASP A 16 -2.23 -0.97 5.12
N LEU A 17 -1.64 -2.08 5.58
CA LEU A 17 -0.31 -2.06 6.20
C LEU A 17 0.74 -2.52 5.20
N GLY A 18 1.49 -1.56 4.67
CA GLY A 18 2.66 -1.79 3.82
C GLY A 18 3.97 -1.53 4.57
N ALA A 19 4.80 -0.66 3.99
CA ALA A 19 6.10 -0.31 4.53
C ALA A 19 6.01 0.30 5.94
N ALA A 20 6.89 -0.13 6.84
CA ALA A 20 6.88 0.20 8.28
C ALA A 20 5.57 -0.12 9.03
N GLY A 21 4.69 -0.96 8.44
CA GLY A 21 3.62 -1.65 9.14
C GLY A 21 2.62 -0.75 9.87
N LEU A 22 2.35 -1.11 11.13
CA LEU A 22 1.46 -0.35 12.01
C LEU A 22 1.98 1.07 12.24
N THR A 23 3.28 1.26 12.34
CA THR A 23 3.88 2.58 12.63
C THR A 23 3.53 3.59 11.55
N SER A 24 3.79 3.26 10.28
CA SER A 24 3.44 4.15 9.17
C SER A 24 1.93 4.36 9.10
N SER A 25 1.17 3.27 9.03
CA SER A 25 -0.27 3.32 8.80
C SER A 25 -1.02 4.08 9.88
N SER A 26 -0.69 3.83 11.15
CA SER A 26 -1.29 4.56 12.27
C SER A 26 -0.88 6.02 12.29
N SER A 27 0.40 6.35 12.07
CA SER A 27 0.86 7.74 12.05
C SER A 27 0.21 8.56 10.93
N GLU A 28 0.04 7.97 9.74
CA GLU A 28 -0.64 8.61 8.63
C GLU A 28 -2.13 8.81 8.89
N MET A 29 -2.83 7.78 9.38
CA MET A 29 -4.24 7.86 9.72
C MET A 29 -4.49 8.93 10.79
N ALA A 30 -3.70 8.93 11.85
CA ALA A 30 -3.76 9.90 12.93
C ALA A 30 -3.53 11.34 12.41
N ALA A 31 -2.46 11.55 11.65
CA ALA A 31 -2.11 12.87 11.13
C ALA A 31 -3.11 13.40 10.08
N LYS A 32 -3.68 12.55 9.22
CA LYS A 32 -4.74 12.93 8.27
C LYS A 32 -6.05 13.26 8.99
N GLY A 33 -6.35 12.55 10.08
CA GLY A 33 -7.54 12.78 10.90
C GLY A 33 -7.42 13.94 11.89
N GLY A 34 -6.22 14.48 12.12
CA GLY A 34 -5.98 15.49 13.16
C GLY A 34 -6.17 14.97 14.58
N VAL A 35 -5.97 13.67 14.78
CA VAL A 35 -6.18 12.93 16.04
C VAL A 35 -4.90 12.20 16.43
N GLY A 36 -4.84 11.65 17.64
CA GLY A 36 -3.83 10.69 18.06
C GLY A 36 -4.36 9.24 17.99
N LEU A 37 -3.45 8.29 18.19
CA LEU A 37 -3.77 6.86 18.28
C LEU A 37 -2.96 6.25 19.41
N GLU A 38 -3.62 5.49 20.27
CA GLU A 38 -2.98 4.65 21.28
C GLU A 38 -3.15 3.19 20.88
N ILE A 39 -2.04 2.50 20.64
CA ILE A 39 -2.01 1.09 20.23
C ILE A 39 -1.41 0.27 21.36
N ASP A 40 -2.20 -0.66 21.89
CA ASP A 40 -1.75 -1.70 22.79
C ASP A 40 -1.13 -2.84 21.99
N ILE A 41 0.19 -2.87 22.00
CA ILE A 41 1.03 -3.79 21.23
C ILE A 41 0.77 -5.24 21.67
N SER A 42 0.40 -5.48 22.93
CA SER A 42 0.07 -6.82 23.44
C SER A 42 -1.18 -7.43 22.81
N ARG A 43 -2.07 -6.58 22.29
CA ARG A 43 -3.35 -6.99 21.67
C ARG A 43 -3.22 -7.25 20.17
N VAL A 44 -2.08 -6.93 19.57
CA VAL A 44 -1.83 -7.16 18.14
C VAL A 44 -1.73 -8.65 17.87
N PRO A 45 -2.54 -9.23 16.96
CA PRO A 45 -2.44 -10.65 16.63
C PRO A 45 -1.07 -11.00 16.03
N LEU A 46 -0.36 -11.93 16.65
CA LEU A 46 0.98 -12.36 16.22
C LEU A 46 0.95 -13.69 15.47
N ARG A 47 1.87 -13.85 14.52
CA ARG A 47 2.14 -15.13 13.82
C ARG A 47 3.34 -15.90 14.40
N GLY A 48 4.18 -15.24 15.19
CA GLY A 48 5.36 -15.83 15.83
C GLY A 48 5.44 -15.42 17.30
N GLU A 49 6.10 -16.24 18.09
CA GLU A 49 6.35 -15.98 19.51
C GLU A 49 7.59 -15.11 19.71
N GLY A 50 7.69 -14.43 20.86
CA GLY A 50 8.91 -13.73 21.29
C GLY A 50 9.24 -12.42 20.55
N MET A 51 8.32 -11.91 19.72
CA MET A 51 8.51 -10.64 19.02
C MET A 51 8.62 -9.47 20.01
N GLN A 52 9.62 -8.62 19.81
CA GLN A 52 9.80 -7.40 20.56
C GLN A 52 8.78 -6.34 20.13
N PRO A 53 8.39 -5.40 21.02
CA PRO A 53 7.36 -4.40 20.69
C PRO A 53 7.63 -3.59 19.42
N PHE A 54 8.88 -3.20 19.18
CA PHE A 54 9.24 -2.48 17.95
C PHE A 54 9.08 -3.35 16.71
N GLU A 55 9.39 -4.66 16.77
CA GLU A 55 9.24 -5.61 15.66
C GLU A 55 7.77 -5.78 15.29
N ILE A 56 6.87 -5.79 16.27
CA ILE A 56 5.42 -5.83 16.05
C ILE A 56 4.97 -4.55 15.32
N MET A 57 5.44 -3.40 15.77
CA MET A 57 5.04 -2.09 15.24
C MET A 57 5.55 -1.82 13.82
N ILE A 58 6.76 -2.26 13.48
CA ILE A 58 7.37 -2.04 12.15
C ILE A 58 7.24 -3.25 11.21
N SER A 59 6.67 -4.36 11.68
CA SER A 59 6.48 -5.57 10.85
C SER A 59 5.78 -5.20 9.54
N GLU A 60 6.31 -5.71 8.42
CA GLU A 60 5.71 -5.60 7.08
C GLU A 60 5.06 -6.92 6.65
N SER A 61 4.55 -7.69 7.62
CA SER A 61 3.74 -8.87 7.31
C SER A 61 2.55 -8.48 6.44
N GLN A 62 2.33 -9.28 5.40
CA GLN A 62 1.36 -9.00 4.34
C GLN A 62 -0.08 -9.26 4.81
N GLU A 63 -1.04 -8.84 3.99
CA GLU A 63 -2.48 -9.05 4.16
C GLU A 63 -3.06 -8.53 5.49
N ARG A 64 -2.69 -7.31 5.88
CA ARG A 64 -3.22 -6.64 7.07
C ARG A 64 -3.87 -5.32 6.73
N MET A 65 -4.92 -5.00 7.48
CA MET A 65 -5.67 -3.74 7.41
C MET A 65 -5.81 -3.15 8.81
N LEU A 66 -5.65 -1.84 8.95
CA LEU A 66 -5.96 -1.07 10.15
C LEU A 66 -7.27 -0.32 9.91
N ALA A 67 -8.23 -0.52 10.81
CA ALA A 67 -9.55 0.09 10.71
C ALA A 67 -9.86 0.91 11.97
N VAL A 68 -10.51 2.06 11.78
CA VAL A 68 -11.10 2.87 12.86
C VAL A 68 -12.61 2.81 12.70
N ALA A 69 -13.30 2.55 13.79
CA ALA A 69 -14.75 2.46 13.84
C ALA A 69 -15.28 3.04 15.15
N GLU A 70 -16.55 3.40 15.15
CA GLU A 70 -17.26 3.79 16.37
C GLU A 70 -17.45 2.55 17.27
N PRO A 71 -17.41 2.70 18.61
CA PRO A 71 -17.48 1.57 19.53
C PRO A 71 -18.70 0.66 19.38
N ASP A 72 -19.85 1.23 19.02
CA ASP A 72 -21.12 0.53 18.79
C ASP A 72 -21.13 -0.31 17.50
N LYS A 73 -20.21 -0.04 16.56
CA LYS A 73 -20.07 -0.78 15.29
C LYS A 73 -19.12 -1.96 15.37
N VAL A 74 -18.31 -2.06 16.44
CA VAL A 74 -17.27 -3.09 16.58
C VAL A 74 -17.85 -4.50 16.49
N GLU A 75 -18.99 -4.77 17.14
CA GLU A 75 -19.61 -6.10 17.12
C GLU A 75 -20.04 -6.52 15.70
N GLU A 76 -20.63 -5.60 14.94
CA GLU A 76 -21.05 -5.87 13.56
C GLU A 76 -19.85 -6.07 12.63
N ILE A 77 -18.77 -5.29 12.82
CA ILE A 77 -17.51 -5.48 12.10
C ILE A 77 -16.95 -6.88 12.36
N THR A 78 -16.91 -7.31 13.62
CA THR A 78 -16.45 -8.66 13.99
C THR A 78 -17.29 -9.73 13.31
N LYS A 79 -18.62 -9.61 13.28
CA LYS A 79 -19.51 -10.55 12.57
C LYS A 79 -19.23 -10.63 11.07
N VAL A 80 -18.94 -9.49 10.42
CA VAL A 80 -18.54 -9.47 9.00
C VAL A 80 -17.20 -10.20 8.83
N CYS A 81 -16.20 -9.89 9.64
CA CYS A 81 -14.89 -10.56 9.58
C CYS A 81 -15.00 -12.08 9.80
N ASP A 82 -15.78 -12.52 10.79
CA ASP A 82 -16.01 -13.94 11.10
C ASP A 82 -16.69 -14.67 9.94
N ARG A 83 -17.70 -14.06 9.29
CA ARG A 83 -18.35 -14.64 8.11
C ARG A 83 -17.36 -14.88 6.96
N TRP A 84 -16.36 -14.02 6.81
CA TRP A 84 -15.30 -14.16 5.82
C TRP A 84 -14.10 -14.99 6.31
N GLY A 85 -14.13 -15.52 7.55
CA GLY A 85 -13.04 -16.29 8.13
C GLY A 85 -11.77 -15.47 8.42
N ILE A 86 -11.90 -14.15 8.61
CA ILE A 86 -10.79 -13.23 8.85
C ILE A 86 -10.70 -12.91 10.33
N ARG A 87 -9.49 -13.02 10.90
CA ARG A 87 -9.23 -12.62 12.29
C ARG A 87 -9.18 -11.10 12.41
N ALA A 88 -10.01 -10.54 13.27
CA ALA A 88 -9.98 -9.12 13.65
C ALA A 88 -9.76 -8.98 15.17
N ALA A 89 -9.06 -7.92 15.57
CA ALA A 89 -8.85 -7.58 16.97
C ALA A 89 -8.89 -6.07 17.14
N VAL A 90 -9.56 -5.61 18.20
CA VAL A 90 -9.41 -4.23 18.66
C VAL A 90 -8.05 -4.15 19.37
N ILE A 91 -7.17 -3.29 18.88
CA ILE A 91 -5.79 -3.15 19.37
C ILE A 91 -5.50 -1.80 20.03
N GLY A 92 -6.48 -0.91 20.12
CA GLY A 92 -6.23 0.46 20.52
C GLY A 92 -7.44 1.37 20.39
N GLN A 93 -7.19 2.67 20.52
CA GLN A 93 -8.21 3.72 20.49
C GLN A 93 -7.68 5.02 19.87
N VAL A 94 -8.61 5.86 19.41
CA VAL A 94 -8.33 7.22 18.93
C VAL A 94 -8.27 8.18 20.11
N THR A 95 -7.31 9.11 20.09
CA THR A 95 -7.15 10.16 21.10
C THR A 95 -7.23 11.55 20.46
N GLU A 96 -7.41 12.60 21.25
CA GLU A 96 -7.63 13.98 20.75
C GLU A 96 -6.35 14.83 20.69
N ASP A 97 -5.20 14.26 21.06
CA ASP A 97 -3.96 15.00 21.32
C ASP A 97 -2.92 14.95 20.18
N GLY A 98 -3.22 14.25 19.08
CA GLY A 98 -2.33 14.19 17.93
C GLY A 98 -1.09 13.30 18.11
N ILE A 99 -1.03 12.52 19.19
CA ILE A 99 0.13 11.68 19.52
C ILE A 99 -0.13 10.23 19.10
N LEU A 100 0.85 9.62 18.45
CA LEU A 100 0.90 8.17 18.27
C LEU A 100 1.61 7.55 19.47
N ARG A 101 0.93 6.66 20.20
CA ARG A 101 1.47 5.92 21.34
C ARG A 101 1.48 4.42 21.08
N GLY A 102 2.62 3.80 21.33
CA GLY A 102 2.73 2.36 21.51
C GLY A 102 2.78 2.04 22.99
N VAL A 103 1.76 1.34 23.49
CA VAL A 103 1.68 0.90 24.88
C VAL A 103 1.77 -0.63 24.96
N ASN A 104 2.21 -1.14 26.10
CA ASN A 104 2.04 -2.53 26.46
C ASN A 104 1.20 -2.57 27.74
N GLU A 105 -0.06 -2.94 27.60
CA GLU A 105 -1.08 -2.77 28.65
C GLU A 105 -1.16 -1.30 29.12
N SER A 106 -0.67 -0.99 30.32
CA SER A 106 -0.67 0.35 30.91
C SER A 106 0.65 1.10 30.76
N GLN A 107 1.70 0.44 30.25
CA GLN A 107 3.03 1.03 30.12
C GLN A 107 3.23 1.65 28.74
N THR A 108 3.45 2.96 28.68
CA THR A 108 3.91 3.64 27.46
C THR A 108 5.34 3.21 27.12
N LEU A 109 5.52 2.62 25.95
CA LEU A 109 6.83 2.21 25.43
C LEU A 109 7.43 3.26 24.51
N ALA A 110 6.59 3.93 23.71
CA ALA A 110 6.98 5.03 22.83
C ALA A 110 5.81 5.97 22.59
N GLU A 111 6.10 7.26 22.46
CA GLU A 111 5.14 8.27 22.01
C GLU A 111 5.82 9.32 21.13
N ILE A 112 5.13 9.74 20.08
CA ILE A 112 5.63 10.73 19.13
C ILE A 112 4.46 11.46 18.46
N PRO A 113 4.56 12.77 18.16
CA PRO A 113 3.54 13.44 17.36
C PRO A 113 3.35 12.75 16.01
N ALA A 114 2.11 12.38 15.67
CA ALA A 114 1.83 11.64 14.43
C ALA A 114 2.27 12.42 13.18
N ARG A 115 2.18 13.75 13.23
CA ARG A 115 2.62 14.65 12.14
C ARG A 115 4.13 14.66 11.94
N ALA A 116 4.92 14.43 13.00
CA ALA A 116 6.38 14.35 12.91
C ALA A 116 6.83 13.16 12.06
N LEU A 117 6.08 12.06 12.08
CA LEU A 117 6.36 10.86 11.28
C LEU A 117 5.86 10.94 9.84
N SER A 118 4.83 11.74 9.56
CA SER A 118 4.09 11.68 8.29
C SER A 118 4.14 12.96 7.45
N GLN A 119 4.12 14.14 8.07
CA GLN A 119 3.93 15.43 7.37
C GLN A 119 5.08 16.42 7.58
N GLU A 120 5.82 16.34 8.68
CA GLU A 120 6.87 17.30 9.06
C GLU A 120 8.27 16.79 8.71
N VAL A 121 8.36 15.96 7.67
CA VAL A 121 9.62 15.39 7.19
C VAL A 121 10.41 16.46 6.42
N PRO A 122 11.72 16.68 6.72
CA PRO A 122 12.53 17.66 6.01
C PRO A 122 12.59 17.38 4.50
N LEU A 123 12.13 18.34 3.70
CA LEU A 123 12.20 18.27 2.24
C LEU A 123 13.60 18.66 1.75
N ARG A 124 14.16 17.87 0.84
CA ARG A 124 15.41 18.19 0.15
C ARG A 124 15.12 18.84 -1.19
N ASN A 125 15.61 20.06 -1.39
CA ASN A 125 15.58 20.71 -2.70
C ASN A 125 16.88 20.32 -3.45
N LEU A 126 16.76 19.41 -4.40
CA LEU A 126 17.89 18.96 -5.22
C LEU A 126 18.05 19.89 -6.42
N GLU A 127 19.29 20.26 -6.75
CA GLU A 127 19.57 20.96 -7.99
C GLU A 127 19.30 20.03 -9.17
N VAL A 128 18.27 20.34 -9.96
CA VAL A 128 17.90 19.57 -11.15
C VAL A 128 18.65 20.13 -12.34
N ARG A 129 19.44 19.29 -13.03
CA ARG A 129 20.08 19.63 -14.30
C ARG A 129 19.71 18.60 -15.35
N ARG A 130 19.30 19.08 -16.53
CA ARG A 130 19.07 18.20 -17.69
C ARG A 130 20.41 17.58 -18.12
N PRO A 131 20.50 16.26 -18.27
CA PRO A 131 21.69 15.63 -18.84
C PRO A 131 21.92 16.10 -20.28
N ALA A 132 23.12 16.59 -20.58
CA ALA A 132 23.45 17.17 -21.89
C ALA A 132 23.28 16.17 -23.07
N TYR A 133 23.54 14.87 -22.84
CA TYR A 133 23.41 13.84 -23.86
C TYR A 133 21.98 13.70 -24.43
N LEU A 134 20.96 14.21 -23.73
CA LEU A 134 19.59 14.17 -24.22
C LEU A 134 19.40 15.07 -25.45
N ASP A 135 20.19 16.13 -25.58
CA ASP A 135 20.13 17.01 -26.75
C ASP A 135 20.75 16.31 -27.96
N ASP A 136 21.81 15.53 -27.75
CA ASP A 136 22.41 14.69 -28.79
C ASP A 136 21.45 13.59 -29.26
N LEU A 137 20.73 12.96 -28.33
CA LEU A 137 19.71 11.94 -28.66
C LEU A 137 18.52 12.54 -29.43
N HIS A 138 18.08 13.75 -29.09
CA HIS A 138 16.97 14.42 -29.78
C HIS A 138 17.34 14.83 -31.21
N HIS A 139 18.59 15.21 -31.44
CA HIS A 139 19.09 15.58 -32.77
C HIS A 139 19.74 14.41 -33.50
N TYR A 140 19.60 13.17 -32.98
CA TYR A 140 20.19 12.00 -33.60
C TYR A 140 19.65 11.85 -35.03
N PRO A 141 20.49 11.96 -36.07
CA PRO A 141 20.03 11.90 -37.44
C PRO A 141 19.50 10.50 -37.71
N LEU A 142 18.22 10.42 -38.07
CA LEU A 142 17.65 9.14 -38.48
C LEU A 142 18.41 8.64 -39.72
N PRO A 143 18.97 7.43 -39.69
CA PRO A 143 19.62 6.88 -40.86
C PRO A 143 18.60 6.77 -42.00
N SER A 144 18.99 7.16 -43.20
CA SER A 144 18.16 6.92 -44.39
C SER A 144 17.98 5.41 -44.56
N LEU A 145 16.73 4.96 -44.65
CA LEU A 145 16.43 3.57 -44.95
C LEU A 145 16.80 3.30 -46.41
N GLU A 146 17.80 2.46 -46.63
CA GLU A 146 18.14 1.96 -47.97
C GLU A 146 16.99 1.09 -48.50
N SER A 147 16.57 1.33 -49.74
CA SER A 147 15.41 0.69 -50.36
C SER A 147 15.58 -0.80 -50.69
N GLU A 148 16.81 -1.34 -50.56
CA GLU A 148 17.16 -2.71 -50.98
C GLU A 148 17.01 -3.75 -49.88
N LYS A 149 16.54 -3.37 -48.69
CA LYS A 149 16.38 -4.28 -47.56
C LYS A 149 15.08 -5.07 -47.65
N ASP A 150 15.12 -6.37 -47.32
CA ASP A 150 13.92 -7.19 -47.20
C ASP A 150 13.08 -6.69 -46.02
N LEU A 151 12.07 -5.87 -46.32
CA LEU A 151 11.16 -5.30 -45.34
C LEU A 151 10.33 -6.39 -44.64
N SER A 152 10.09 -7.52 -45.31
CA SER A 152 9.33 -8.63 -44.74
C SER A 152 10.11 -9.28 -43.61
N GLN A 153 11.42 -9.49 -43.79
CA GLN A 153 12.29 -10.03 -42.75
C GLN A 153 12.38 -9.08 -41.55
N HIS A 154 12.62 -7.79 -41.77
CA HIS A 154 12.68 -6.81 -40.68
C HIS A 154 11.35 -6.69 -39.92
N MET A 155 10.22 -6.82 -40.61
CA MET A 155 8.91 -6.87 -39.96
C MET A 155 8.77 -8.10 -39.06
N LEU A 156 9.25 -9.27 -39.48
CA LEU A 156 9.27 -10.47 -38.64
C LEU A 156 10.20 -10.31 -37.43
N GLU A 157 11.38 -9.70 -37.59
CA GLU A 157 12.30 -9.41 -36.49
C GLU A 157 11.68 -8.44 -35.48
N LEU A 158 10.98 -7.41 -35.94
CA LEU A 158 10.24 -6.48 -35.08
C LEU A 158 9.11 -7.21 -34.34
N LEU A 159 8.30 -8.03 -35.03
CA LEU A 159 7.22 -8.79 -34.39
C LEU A 159 7.75 -9.84 -33.39
N ALA A 160 8.95 -10.36 -33.61
CA ALA A 160 9.62 -11.26 -32.67
C ALA A 160 10.29 -10.52 -31.49
N SER A 161 10.48 -9.20 -31.59
CA SER A 161 11.11 -8.40 -30.54
C SER A 161 10.33 -8.51 -29.23
N PRO A 162 11.00 -8.78 -28.09
CA PRO A 162 10.36 -8.78 -26.79
C PRO A 162 9.66 -7.48 -26.43
N ASN A 163 9.86 -6.37 -27.15
CA ASN A 163 9.15 -5.11 -26.90
C ASN A 163 7.82 -4.99 -27.68
N LEU A 164 7.64 -5.76 -28.76
CA LEU A 164 6.49 -5.65 -29.68
C LEU A 164 5.67 -6.94 -29.79
N CYS A 165 6.26 -8.09 -29.45
CA CYS A 165 5.61 -9.38 -29.58
C CYS A 165 4.36 -9.50 -28.71
N SER A 166 3.49 -10.45 -29.07
CA SER A 166 2.25 -10.70 -28.34
C SER A 166 2.50 -10.95 -26.85
N ARG A 167 1.74 -10.25 -26.00
CA ARG A 167 1.74 -10.44 -24.54
C ARG A 167 0.72 -11.47 -24.08
N GLN A 168 0.10 -12.19 -25.00
CA GLN A 168 -0.93 -13.20 -24.71
C GLN A 168 -0.49 -14.24 -23.69
N TRP A 169 0.80 -14.62 -23.68
CA TRP A 169 1.33 -15.56 -22.69
C TRP A 169 1.27 -15.01 -21.25
N VAL A 170 1.45 -13.69 -21.08
CA VAL A 170 1.33 -13.03 -19.77
C VAL A 170 -0.13 -13.04 -19.32
N TYR A 171 -1.02 -12.67 -20.22
CA TYR A 171 -2.44 -12.53 -19.94
C TYR A 171 -3.16 -13.87 -19.67
N ARG A 172 -2.71 -14.96 -20.30
CA ARG A 172 -3.28 -16.31 -20.12
C ARG A 172 -2.87 -17.00 -18.82
N GLN A 173 -1.93 -16.44 -18.05
CA GLN A 173 -1.56 -17.00 -16.74
C GLN A 173 -2.58 -16.69 -15.65
N TYR A 174 -3.48 -15.74 -15.89
CA TYR A 174 -4.44 -15.26 -14.90
C TYR A 174 -5.85 -15.32 -15.47
N ASP A 175 -6.82 -15.66 -14.63
CA ASP A 175 -8.22 -15.46 -14.96
C ASP A 175 -8.53 -13.95 -14.89
N GLN A 176 -9.20 -13.43 -15.92
CA GLN A 176 -9.53 -12.01 -16.09
C GLN A 176 -11.01 -11.72 -15.91
N LEU A 177 -11.84 -12.76 -15.75
CA LEU A 177 -13.30 -12.65 -15.73
C LEU A 177 -13.89 -13.04 -14.37
N VAL A 178 -13.05 -13.15 -13.34
CA VAL A 178 -13.50 -13.42 -11.97
C VAL A 178 -14.54 -12.38 -11.56
N GLU A 179 -15.69 -12.87 -11.08
CA GLU A 179 -16.90 -12.11 -10.72
C GLU A 179 -17.62 -11.38 -11.86
N THR A 180 -17.15 -11.47 -13.12
CA THR A 180 -17.81 -10.92 -14.33
C THR A 180 -18.19 -9.42 -14.27
N ASN A 181 -17.63 -8.69 -13.32
CA ASN A 181 -17.93 -7.26 -13.10
C ASN A 181 -17.12 -6.32 -14.01
N THR A 182 -16.25 -6.89 -14.85
CA THR A 182 -15.44 -6.15 -15.83
C THR A 182 -15.67 -6.73 -17.22
N ILE A 183 -15.98 -5.89 -18.21
CA ILE A 183 -16.02 -6.29 -19.63
C ILE A 183 -14.62 -6.06 -20.22
N GLY A 184 -13.89 -7.15 -20.47
CA GLY A 184 -12.65 -7.13 -21.25
C GLY A 184 -12.98 -7.18 -22.75
N LEU A 185 -12.29 -6.36 -23.56
CA LEU A 185 -12.31 -6.43 -25.02
C LEU A 185 -11.39 -7.53 -25.56
#